data_AF-A0A915Q6W4-F1
#
_entry.id   AF-A0A915Q6W4-F1
#
_cell.length_a   1.000
_cell.length_b   1.000
_cell.length_c   1.000
_cell.angle_alpha   90.00
_cell.angle_beta   90.00
_cell.angle_gamma   90.00
#
_symmetry.space_group_name_H-M   'P 1'
#
loop_
_entity.id
_entity.type
_entity.pdbx_description
1 polymer ?
#
loop_
_entity_poly.entity_id
_entity_poly.type
_entity_poly.pdbx_seq_one_letter_code
_entity_poly.pdbx_strand_id
1 'polypeptide(L)'
;MIDVVDRMLCCLNRTTPDDSNDKKVHVEKYTFKPDPLHSLVFTLDVATLDKHEVDIAFPRFLAELDLSPENQKVLLDQPIEKKCLMLSEQIAIREKYGIGDNKIAEEFLELIREPSLLDSDNLHILEALFISLRTQSHSYVEIFIKLGGSGHLRSLLCECRKRSGREHHAAAILLCFRALLNSTVGRLAVLSSDETLRAIASSTCLLSAKCKFSFMRVEVFVD
;
A
#
# COMPACT_ATOMS: atom_id res chain seq x y z
N MET A 1 2.72 10.24 35.59
CA MET A 1 3.46 9.92 34.34
C MET A 1 2.60 8.91 33.60
N ILE A 2 1.56 9.42 32.93
CA ILE A 2 0.59 8.66 32.15
C ILE A 2 0.76 9.16 30.72
N ASP A 3 0.84 8.19 29.82
CA ASP A 3 1.68 8.15 28.66
C ASP A 3 1.11 8.94 27.48
N VAL A 4 2.00 9.54 26.69
CA VAL A 4 1.72 10.43 25.55
C VAL A 4 0.91 9.72 24.45
N VAL A 5 0.84 8.39 24.52
CA VAL A 5 0.07 7.51 23.64
C VAL A 5 -1.44 7.72 23.78
N ASP A 6 -1.96 7.97 24.99
CA ASP A 6 -3.40 8.16 25.20
C ASP A 6 -3.92 9.48 24.60
N ARG A 7 -3.04 10.50 24.51
CA ARG A 7 -3.38 11.77 23.85
C ARG A 7 -3.39 11.68 22.32
N MET A 8 -2.77 10.66 21.73
CA MET A 8 -2.71 10.48 20.28
C MET A 8 -3.94 9.72 19.74
N LEU A 9 -4.61 8.91 20.58
CA LEU A 9 -5.84 8.19 20.20
C LEU A 9 -7.10 9.07 20.20
N CYS A 10 -7.13 10.19 20.93
CA CYS A 10 -8.29 11.08 20.95
C CYS A 10 -8.54 11.83 19.63
N CYS A 11 -7.58 11.83 18.70
CA CYS A 11 -7.74 12.45 17.39
C CYS A 11 -8.43 11.55 16.35
N LEU A 12 -8.63 10.25 16.64
CA LEU A 12 -9.19 9.29 15.68
C LEU A 12 -10.69 9.00 15.89
N ASN A 13 -11.25 9.32 17.06
CA ASN A 13 -12.65 8.97 17.39
C ASN A 13 -13.53 10.20 17.63
N ARG A 14 -13.49 11.19 16.72
CA ARG A 14 -14.49 12.27 16.74
C ARG A 14 -15.71 11.87 15.89
N THR A 15 -16.54 10.98 16.44
CA THR A 15 -17.91 10.77 15.95
C THR A 15 -18.74 12.01 16.25
N THR A 16 -19.22 12.70 15.21
CA THR A 16 -20.39 13.59 15.32
C THR A 16 -21.66 12.78 15.04
N PRO A 17 -22.74 12.98 15.80
CA PRO A 17 -24.00 12.28 15.57
C PRO A 17 -24.78 12.93 14.41
N ASP A 18 -25.44 12.04 13.65
CA ASP A 18 -26.60 12.16 12.75
C ASP A 18 -26.99 13.52 12.13
N ASP A 19 -27.12 13.56 10.79
CA ASP A 19 -28.39 13.28 10.10
C ASP A 19 -28.35 13.91 8.69
N SER A 20 -28.48 13.09 7.63
CA SER A 20 -29.07 13.42 6.31
C SER A 20 -28.61 12.42 5.24
N ASN A 21 -29.62 11.85 4.58
CA ASN A 21 -29.55 10.98 3.42
C ASN A 21 -28.77 11.64 2.27
N ASP A 22 -27.53 11.24 2.06
CA ASP A 22 -26.89 11.34 0.75
C ASP A 22 -25.92 10.16 0.57
N LYS A 23 -25.89 9.64 -0.66
CA LYS A 23 -25.17 8.44 -1.08
C LYS A 23 -23.66 8.58 -0.83
N LYS A 24 -23.22 8.30 0.39
CA LYS A 24 -21.80 8.19 0.74
C LYS A 24 -21.26 6.89 0.18
N VAL A 25 -20.33 7.00 -0.77
CA VAL A 25 -19.45 5.89 -1.17
C VAL A 25 -18.88 5.28 0.11
N HIS A 26 -19.14 4.00 0.37
CA HIS A 26 -18.71 3.31 1.59
C HIS A 26 -17.18 3.14 1.60
N VAL A 27 -16.47 4.18 2.05
CA VAL A 27 -15.01 4.17 2.23
C VAL A 27 -14.58 3.38 3.48
N GLU A 28 -15.52 2.96 4.34
CA GLU A 28 -15.26 2.04 5.46
C GLU A 28 -14.64 0.70 5.03
N LYS A 29 -14.70 0.35 3.74
CA LYS A 29 -14.06 -0.85 3.18
C LYS A 29 -12.53 -0.76 3.15
N TYR A 30 -11.93 0.44 3.17
CA TYR A 30 -10.47 0.63 2.98
C TYR A 30 -9.73 1.05 4.25
N THR A 31 -10.44 1.23 5.37
CA THR A 31 -9.82 1.40 6.69
C THR A 31 -9.30 0.04 7.19
N PHE A 32 -8.00 -0.19 7.03
CA PHE A 32 -7.31 -1.31 7.68
C PHE A 32 -7.43 -1.16 9.20
N LYS A 33 -8.28 -1.99 9.83
CA LYS A 33 -8.35 -2.07 11.30
C LYS A 33 -6.98 -2.47 11.86
N PRO A 34 -6.52 -1.87 12.97
CA PRO A 34 -5.23 -2.19 13.54
C PRO A 34 -5.24 -3.62 14.11
N ASP A 35 -4.15 -4.31 13.81
CA ASP A 35 -3.75 -5.66 14.21
C ASP A 35 -4.44 -6.86 13.52
N PRO A 36 -3.88 -7.36 12.39
CA PRO A 36 -4.49 -8.43 11.59
C PRO A 36 -4.28 -9.85 12.16
N LEU A 37 -3.39 -10.04 13.13
CA LEU A 37 -2.90 -11.38 13.50
C LEU A 37 -3.29 -11.83 14.92
N HIS A 38 -3.66 -10.91 15.81
CA HIS A 38 -3.89 -11.26 17.22
C HIS A 38 -5.12 -12.13 17.50
N SER A 39 -6.04 -12.32 16.53
CA SER A 39 -7.26 -13.13 16.70
C SER A 39 -7.30 -14.44 15.91
N LEU A 40 -6.26 -14.76 15.13
CA LEU A 40 -6.26 -15.94 14.26
C LEU A 40 -5.22 -16.92 14.77
N VAL A 41 -5.68 -17.95 15.49
CA VAL A 41 -4.85 -19.10 15.86
C VAL A 41 -4.91 -20.08 14.71
N PHE A 42 -3.83 -20.19 13.94
CA PHE A 42 -3.71 -21.18 12.87
C PHE A 42 -3.15 -22.47 13.44
N THR A 43 -3.98 -23.51 13.49
CA THR A 43 -3.56 -24.86 13.85
C THR A 43 -3.43 -25.71 12.60
N LEU A 44 -2.27 -26.33 12.40
CA LEU A 44 -2.04 -27.24 11.28
C LEU A 44 -2.67 -28.60 11.58
N ASP A 45 -3.61 -29.05 10.76
CA ASP A 45 -4.04 -30.44 10.76
C ASP A 45 -3.13 -31.26 9.85
N VAL A 46 -2.17 -31.96 10.47
CA VAL A 46 -1.16 -32.79 9.79
C VAL A 46 -1.81 -33.88 8.92
N ALA A 47 -3.05 -34.29 9.20
CA ALA A 47 -3.76 -35.30 8.42
C ALA A 47 -4.20 -34.80 7.02
N THR A 48 -4.24 -33.48 6.80
CA THR A 48 -4.67 -32.86 5.53
C THR A 48 -3.50 -32.37 4.66
N LEU A 49 -2.26 -32.68 5.06
CA LEU A 49 -1.05 -32.15 4.45
C LEU A 49 -0.75 -32.80 3.09
N ASP A 50 -1.25 -32.21 2.00
CA ASP A 50 -0.88 -32.62 0.64
C ASP A 50 0.42 -31.93 0.19
N LYS A 51 1.53 -32.68 0.24
CA LYS A 51 2.84 -32.21 -0.19
C LYS A 51 2.86 -31.74 -1.66
N HIS A 52 2.13 -32.42 -2.53
CA HIS A 52 2.14 -32.07 -3.95
C HIS A 52 1.44 -30.71 -4.19
N GLU A 53 0.34 -30.45 -3.50
CA GLU A 53 -0.33 -29.15 -3.55
C GLU A 53 0.59 -28.03 -3.04
N VAL A 54 1.32 -28.25 -1.96
CA VAL A 54 2.24 -27.26 -1.36
C VAL A 54 3.41 -26.96 -2.29
N ASP A 55 3.99 -27.99 -2.91
CA ASP A 55 5.10 -27.83 -3.86
C ASP A 55 4.68 -27.02 -5.11
N ILE A 56 3.39 -27.01 -5.46
CA ILE A 56 2.83 -26.18 -6.54
C ILE A 56 2.44 -24.78 -6.06
N ALA A 57 1.77 -24.67 -4.92
CA ALA A 57 1.19 -23.43 -4.42
C ALA A 57 2.26 -22.49 -3.85
N PHE A 58 3.26 -23.02 -3.14
CA PHE A 58 4.24 -22.22 -2.44
C PHE A 58 5.13 -21.37 -3.37
N PRO A 59 5.65 -21.88 -4.51
CA PRO A 59 6.37 -21.04 -5.46
C PRO A 59 5.54 -19.88 -6.02
N ARG A 60 4.24 -20.11 -6.27
CA ARG A 60 3.31 -19.06 -6.74
C ARG A 60 3.10 -18.00 -5.67
N PHE A 61 2.94 -18.42 -4.41
CA PHE A 61 2.88 -17.51 -3.28
C PHE A 61 4.14 -16.65 -3.14
N LEU A 62 5.33 -17.25 -3.25
CA LEU A 62 6.60 -16.50 -3.19
C LEU A 62 6.75 -15.47 -4.30
N ALA A 63 6.30 -15.81 -5.53
CA ALA A 63 6.31 -14.86 -6.65
C ALA A 63 5.46 -13.61 -6.36
N GLU A 64 4.38 -13.74 -5.59
CA GLU A 64 3.53 -12.62 -5.20
C GLU A 64 4.12 -11.72 -4.10
N LEU A 65 5.19 -12.15 -3.42
CA LEU A 65 5.83 -11.37 -2.34
C LEU A 65 6.94 -10.43 -2.83
N ASP A 66 7.36 -10.53 -4.10
CA ASP A 66 8.39 -9.67 -4.71
C ASP A 66 9.71 -9.61 -3.89
N LEU A 67 10.13 -10.77 -3.37
CA LEU A 67 11.32 -10.92 -2.53
C LEU A 67 12.60 -11.06 -3.36
N SER A 68 13.75 -10.70 -2.78
CA SER A 68 15.06 -11.01 -3.38
C SER A 68 15.30 -12.53 -3.45
N PRO A 69 16.16 -13.01 -4.38
CA PRO A 69 16.46 -14.43 -4.52
C PRO A 69 16.95 -15.08 -3.21
N GLU A 70 17.71 -14.33 -2.41
CA GLU A 70 18.25 -14.78 -1.12
C GLU A 70 17.12 -15.02 -0.12
N ASN A 71 16.18 -14.07 -0.02
CA ASN A 71 15.02 -14.19 0.87
C ASN A 71 14.05 -15.27 0.39
N GLN A 72 13.87 -15.43 -0.92
CA GLN A 72 13.08 -16.53 -1.48
C GLN A 72 13.68 -17.89 -1.10
N LYS A 73 15.01 -18.04 -1.21
CA LYS A 73 15.69 -19.27 -0.82
C LYS A 73 15.48 -19.61 0.66
N VAL A 74 15.59 -18.62 1.55
CA VAL A 74 15.32 -18.82 2.99
C VAL A 74 13.90 -19.36 3.24
N LEU A 75 12.91 -18.90 2.48
CA LEU A 75 11.53 -19.39 2.59
C LEU A 75 11.34 -20.77 1.93
N LEU A 76 12.02 -21.04 0.82
CA LEU A 76 12.02 -22.35 0.16
C LEU A 76 12.67 -23.44 1.02
N ASP A 77 13.65 -23.10 1.85
CA ASP A 77 14.33 -24.04 2.75
C ASP A 77 13.51 -24.35 4.02
N GLN A 78 12.34 -23.71 4.21
CA GLN A 78 11.48 -23.98 5.37
C GLN A 78 10.85 -25.38 5.31
N PRO A 79 10.60 -26.01 6.47
CA PRO A 79 9.88 -27.28 6.54
C PRO A 79 8.46 -27.14 6.00
N ILE A 80 7.93 -28.24 5.47
CA ILE A 80 6.63 -28.26 4.77
C ILE A 80 5.50 -27.73 5.66
N GLU A 81 5.51 -28.06 6.94
CA GLU A 81 4.51 -27.64 7.92
C GLU A 81 4.41 -26.11 7.99
N LYS A 82 5.57 -25.44 7.95
CA LYS A 82 5.62 -23.98 7.99
C LYS A 82 5.18 -23.36 6.66
N LYS A 83 5.51 -23.99 5.53
CA LYS A 83 5.01 -23.55 4.22
C LYS A 83 3.49 -23.62 4.15
N CYS A 84 2.90 -24.67 4.69
CA CYS A 84 1.45 -24.84 4.78
C CYS A 84 0.80 -23.78 5.67
N LEU A 85 1.36 -23.52 6.85
CA LEU A 85 0.88 -22.45 7.72
C LEU A 85 0.89 -21.09 7.01
N MET A 86 1.98 -20.76 6.31
CA MET A 86 2.09 -19.51 5.55
C MET A 86 1.02 -19.40 4.45
N LEU A 87 0.75 -20.51 3.73
CA LEU A 87 -0.30 -20.54 2.71
C LEU A 87 -1.70 -20.37 3.31
N SER A 88 -1.99 -21.07 4.41
CA SER A 88 -3.26 -20.97 5.12
C SER A 88 -3.49 -19.56 5.69
N GLU A 89 -2.45 -18.98 6.30
CA GLU A 89 -2.45 -17.59 6.77
C GLU A 89 -2.75 -16.63 5.62
N GLN A 90 -2.08 -16.81 4.49
CA GLN A 90 -2.29 -15.96 3.32
C GLN A 90 -3.73 -16.07 2.81
N ILE A 91 -4.29 -17.28 2.69
CA ILE A 91 -5.69 -17.47 2.26
C ILE A 91 -6.65 -16.73 3.20
N ALA A 92 -6.50 -16.93 4.51
CA ALA A 92 -7.36 -16.28 5.50
C ALA A 92 -7.25 -14.74 5.46
N ILE A 93 -6.04 -14.21 5.27
CA ILE A 93 -5.82 -12.76 5.11
C ILE A 93 -6.50 -12.25 3.84
N ARG A 94 -6.37 -12.97 2.71
CA ARG A 94 -7.02 -12.61 1.45
C ARG A 94 -8.54 -12.59 1.57
N GLU A 95 -9.13 -13.60 2.20
CA GLU A 95 -10.58 -13.67 2.43
C GLU A 95 -11.08 -12.55 3.35
N LYS A 96 -10.35 -12.26 4.43
CA LYS A 96 -10.77 -11.28 5.44
C LYS A 96 -10.59 -9.83 5.01
N TYR A 97 -9.55 -9.54 4.23
CA TYR A 97 -9.14 -8.16 3.91
C TYR A 97 -9.11 -7.85 2.41
N GLY A 98 -9.49 -8.79 1.55
CA GLY A 98 -9.46 -8.61 0.10
C GLY A 98 -8.06 -8.47 -0.48
N ILE A 99 -7.02 -8.97 0.20
CA ILE A 99 -5.65 -8.89 -0.31
C ILE A 99 -5.53 -9.69 -1.62
N GLY A 100 -4.94 -9.11 -2.65
CA GLY A 100 -4.80 -9.72 -3.98
C GLY A 100 -6.05 -9.67 -4.86
N ASP A 101 -7.08 -8.88 -4.51
CA ASP A 101 -8.17 -8.57 -5.43
C ASP A 101 -7.75 -7.44 -6.38
N ASN A 102 -7.59 -7.81 -7.65
CA ASN A 102 -7.20 -6.91 -8.73
C ASN A 102 -8.18 -5.75 -8.94
N LYS A 103 -9.46 -5.94 -8.61
CA LYS A 103 -10.48 -4.89 -8.73
C LYS A 103 -10.20 -3.70 -7.82
N ILE A 104 -9.54 -3.93 -6.68
CA ILE A 104 -9.19 -2.86 -5.76
C ILE A 104 -8.19 -1.89 -6.43
N ALA A 105 -7.30 -2.37 -7.29
CA ALA A 105 -6.37 -1.51 -8.02
C ALA A 105 -7.13 -0.58 -8.99
N GLU A 106 -8.12 -1.13 -9.70
CA GLU A 106 -9.00 -0.38 -10.60
C GLU A 106 -9.83 0.67 -9.83
N GLU A 107 -10.41 0.30 -8.69
CA GLU A 107 -11.17 1.21 -7.82
C GLU A 107 -10.31 2.39 -7.36
N PHE A 108 -9.09 2.15 -6.87
CA PHE A 108 -8.18 3.23 -6.49
C PHE A 108 -7.80 4.13 -7.67
N LEU A 109 -7.66 3.56 -8.87
CA LEU A 109 -7.33 4.32 -10.07
C LEU A 109 -8.44 5.30 -10.46
N GLU A 110 -9.70 4.87 -10.37
CA GLU A 110 -10.83 5.78 -10.58
C GLU A 110 -10.84 6.88 -9.51
N LEU A 111 -10.62 6.54 -8.24
CA LEU A 111 -10.56 7.55 -7.17
C LEU A 111 -9.44 8.58 -7.37
N ILE A 112 -8.24 8.16 -7.78
CA ILE A 112 -7.13 9.12 -7.96
C ILE A 112 -7.25 9.95 -9.26
N ARG A 113 -8.16 9.58 -10.17
CA ARG A 113 -8.50 10.37 -11.36
C ARG A 113 -9.47 11.50 -11.03
N GLU A 114 -10.18 11.43 -9.92
CA GLU A 114 -11.15 12.44 -9.52
C GLU A 114 -10.49 13.81 -9.32
N PRO A 115 -10.95 14.87 -9.99
CA PRO A 115 -10.38 16.22 -9.86
C PRO A 115 -10.43 16.79 -8.44
N SER A 116 -11.38 16.32 -7.64
CA SER A 116 -11.60 16.71 -6.24
C SER A 116 -10.71 15.97 -5.25
N LEU A 117 -9.89 15.00 -5.69
CA LEU A 117 -9.01 14.23 -4.80
C LEU A 117 -8.08 15.13 -3.97
N LEU A 118 -7.65 16.26 -4.54
CA LEU A 118 -6.75 17.17 -3.84
C LEU A 118 -7.50 18.11 -2.88
N ASP A 119 -8.82 18.05 -2.78
CA ASP A 119 -9.59 18.81 -1.80
C ASP A 119 -9.47 18.20 -0.41
N SER A 120 -9.56 19.03 0.64
CA SER A 120 -8.99 18.77 1.98
C SER A 120 -9.47 17.49 2.67
N ASP A 121 -10.54 16.87 2.19
CA ASP A 121 -11.22 15.76 2.85
C ASP A 121 -10.78 14.40 2.28
N ASN A 122 -10.00 14.38 1.20
CA ASN A 122 -9.66 13.17 0.45
C ASN A 122 -8.24 12.61 0.70
N LEU A 123 -7.49 13.21 1.64
CA LEU A 123 -6.13 12.75 2.00
C LEU A 123 -6.08 11.27 2.38
N HIS A 124 -7.11 10.79 3.08
CA HIS A 124 -7.23 9.40 3.54
C HIS A 124 -7.22 8.38 2.38
N ILE A 125 -7.68 8.78 1.17
CA ILE A 125 -7.64 7.93 -0.03
C ILE A 125 -6.19 7.67 -0.45
N LEU A 126 -5.35 8.70 -0.44
CA LEU A 126 -3.92 8.59 -0.76
C LEU A 126 -3.17 7.77 0.30
N GLU A 127 -3.53 7.92 1.57
CA GLU A 127 -2.97 7.11 2.66
C GLU A 127 -3.36 5.63 2.53
N ALA A 128 -4.62 5.33 2.19
CA ALA A 128 -5.08 3.98 1.92
C ALA A 128 -4.42 3.37 0.67
N LEU A 129 -4.21 4.17 -0.38
CA LEU A 129 -3.46 3.76 -1.57
C LEU A 129 -2.00 3.45 -1.23
N PHE A 130 -1.34 4.30 -0.43
CA PHE A 130 0.02 4.04 0.04
C PHE A 130 0.12 2.69 0.77
N ILE A 131 -0.80 2.43 1.70
CA ILE A 131 -0.84 1.15 2.42
C ILE A 131 -1.03 0.01 1.44
N SER A 132 -1.98 0.13 0.51
CA SER A 132 -2.29 -0.90 -0.48
C SER A 132 -1.07 -1.21 -1.36
N LEU A 133 -0.41 -0.19 -1.92
CA LEU A 133 0.82 -0.37 -2.72
C LEU A 133 1.97 -1.02 -1.95
N ARG A 134 1.99 -0.89 -0.61
CA ARG A 134 3.03 -1.45 0.26
C ARG A 134 2.74 -2.88 0.72
N THR A 135 1.46 -3.26 0.88
CA THR A 135 1.08 -4.52 1.54
C THR A 135 0.31 -5.49 0.66
N GLN A 136 -0.21 -5.04 -0.48
CA GLN A 136 -0.86 -5.91 -1.45
C GLN A 136 0.18 -6.73 -2.23
N SER A 137 -0.31 -7.71 -2.99
CA SER A 137 0.52 -8.63 -3.77
C SER A 137 1.26 -7.94 -4.93
N HIS A 138 2.30 -8.59 -5.42
CA HIS A 138 3.02 -8.14 -6.62
C HIS A 138 2.08 -7.89 -7.80
N SER A 139 1.14 -8.80 -8.05
CA SER A 139 0.12 -8.67 -9.11
C SER A 139 -0.76 -7.42 -8.98
N TYR A 140 -1.10 -7.00 -7.76
CA TYR A 140 -1.84 -5.75 -7.52
C TYR A 140 -1.04 -4.54 -8.01
N VAL A 141 0.25 -4.47 -7.66
CA VAL A 141 1.14 -3.37 -8.09
C VAL A 141 1.33 -3.41 -9.61
N GLU A 142 1.49 -4.61 -10.18
CA GLU A 142 1.62 -4.80 -11.62
C GLU A 142 0.41 -4.22 -12.38
N ILE A 143 -0.80 -4.49 -11.89
CA ILE A 143 -2.06 -3.98 -12.49
C ILE A 143 -2.17 -2.46 -12.32
N PHE A 144 -1.88 -1.94 -11.12
CA PHE A 144 -1.86 -0.50 -10.89
C PHE A 144 -0.92 0.23 -11.88
N ILE A 145 0.27 -0.33 -12.12
CA ILE A 145 1.22 0.20 -13.11
C ILE A 145 0.69 0.06 -14.54
N LYS A 146 0.17 -1.11 -14.94
CA LYS A 146 -0.38 -1.36 -16.29
C LYS A 146 -1.50 -0.38 -16.66
N LEU A 147 -2.31 0.00 -15.68
CA LEU A 147 -3.40 0.96 -15.84
C LEU A 147 -2.94 2.43 -15.76
N GLY A 148 -1.63 2.68 -15.68
CA GLY A 148 -1.02 4.01 -15.71
C GLY A 148 -1.00 4.72 -14.36
N GLY A 149 -1.14 4.02 -13.24
CA GLY A 149 -1.24 4.61 -11.90
C GLY A 149 -0.05 5.49 -11.51
N SER A 150 1.17 5.13 -11.91
CA SER A 150 2.37 5.97 -11.69
C SER A 150 2.26 7.34 -12.39
N GLY A 151 1.71 7.37 -13.61
CA GLY A 151 1.47 8.60 -14.36
C GLY A 151 0.42 9.50 -13.71
N HIS A 152 -0.63 8.91 -13.13
CA HIS A 152 -1.66 9.66 -12.40
C HIS A 152 -1.11 10.25 -11.11
N LEU A 153 -0.37 9.46 -10.33
CA LEU A 153 0.34 9.95 -9.13
C LEU A 153 1.28 11.12 -9.46
N ARG A 154 2.00 11.03 -10.59
CA ARG A 154 2.87 12.11 -11.08
C ARG A 154 2.06 13.38 -11.38
N SER A 155 0.95 13.25 -12.09
CA SER A 155 0.08 14.39 -12.42
C SER A 155 -0.45 15.07 -11.16
N LEU A 156 -0.90 14.29 -10.17
CA LEU A 156 -1.35 14.81 -8.87
C LEU A 156 -0.22 15.53 -8.12
N LEU A 157 0.99 14.98 -8.14
CA LEU A 157 2.16 15.60 -7.52
C LEU A 157 2.49 16.95 -8.19
N CYS A 158 2.39 17.01 -9.52
CA CYS A 158 2.54 18.25 -10.28
C CYS A 158 1.45 19.27 -9.95
N GLU A 159 0.19 18.85 -9.77
CA GLU A 159 -0.90 19.74 -9.35
C GLU A 159 -0.71 20.29 -7.93
N CYS A 160 -0.21 19.47 -7.00
CA CYS A 160 0.15 19.95 -5.65
C CYS A 160 1.19 21.06 -5.69
N ARG A 161 2.10 21.08 -6.69
CA ARG A 161 3.09 22.16 -6.85
C ARG A 161 2.49 23.47 -7.31
N LYS A 162 1.36 23.43 -8.02
CA LYS A 162 0.70 24.63 -8.56
C LYS A 162 -0.19 25.33 -7.53
N ARG A 163 -0.56 24.64 -6.44
CA ARG A 163 -1.54 25.11 -5.45
C ARG A 163 -0.90 25.15 -4.06
N SER A 164 -0.97 26.29 -3.39
CA SER A 164 -0.52 26.42 -1.99
C SER A 164 -1.38 25.57 -1.04
N GLY A 165 -0.80 25.10 0.09
CA GLY A 165 -1.54 24.37 1.13
C GLY A 165 -1.81 22.89 0.83
N ARG A 166 -1.11 22.30 -0.15
CA ARG A 166 -1.25 20.87 -0.54
C ARG A 166 -0.06 20.01 -0.10
N GLU A 167 0.72 20.46 0.87
CA GLU A 167 1.93 19.77 1.34
C GLU A 167 1.62 18.36 1.86
N HIS A 168 0.50 18.19 2.57
CA HIS A 168 0.07 16.88 3.07
C HIS A 168 -0.28 15.89 1.96
N HIS A 169 -0.95 16.35 0.90
CA HIS A 169 -1.27 15.51 -0.26
C HIS A 169 0.00 15.14 -1.02
N ALA A 170 0.89 16.11 -1.26
CA ALA A 170 2.19 15.85 -1.85
C ALA A 170 3.01 14.82 -1.06
N ALA A 171 3.02 14.92 0.28
CA ALA A 171 3.68 13.95 1.14
C ALA A 171 3.07 12.54 1.02
N ALA A 172 1.74 12.41 1.00
CA ALA A 172 1.07 11.12 0.82
C ALA A 172 1.35 10.50 -0.57
N ILE A 173 1.37 11.31 -1.62
CA ILE A 173 1.73 10.87 -2.98
C ILE A 173 3.19 10.39 -3.04
N LEU A 174 4.11 11.08 -2.35
CA LEU A 174 5.51 10.64 -2.25
C LEU A 174 5.65 9.32 -1.49
N LEU A 175 4.82 9.06 -0.49
CA LEU A 175 4.76 7.75 0.16
C LEU A 175 4.29 6.66 -0.81
N CYS A 176 3.33 6.96 -1.69
CA CYS A 176 2.93 6.03 -2.75
C CYS A 176 4.09 5.72 -3.70
N PHE A 177 4.84 6.73 -4.15
CA PHE A 177 6.05 6.50 -4.97
C PHE A 177 7.12 5.70 -4.24
N ARG A 178 7.32 5.94 -2.94
CA ARG A 178 8.21 5.13 -2.11
C ARG A 178 7.78 3.67 -2.05
N ALA A 179 6.49 3.40 -1.93
CA ALA A 179 5.97 2.03 -1.97
C ALA A 179 6.24 1.38 -3.34
N LEU A 180 6.03 2.12 -4.45
CA LEU A 180 6.33 1.64 -5.79
C LEU A 180 7.81 1.28 -5.98
N LEU A 181 8.74 2.10 -5.49
CA LEU A 181 10.18 1.85 -5.58
C LEU A 181 10.64 0.59 -4.82
N ASN A 182 9.89 0.19 -3.80
CA ASN A 182 10.16 -1.06 -3.09
C ASN A 182 9.72 -2.30 -3.88
N SER A 183 8.76 -2.16 -4.81
CA SER A 183 8.38 -3.25 -5.71
C SER A 183 9.28 -3.28 -6.94
N THR A 184 9.61 -4.46 -7.44
CA THR A 184 10.40 -4.61 -8.67
C THR A 184 9.71 -4.01 -9.88
N VAL A 185 8.42 -4.27 -10.10
CA VAL A 185 7.69 -3.69 -11.24
C VAL A 185 7.43 -2.20 -11.05
N GLY A 186 7.11 -1.77 -9.83
CA GLY A 186 6.92 -0.34 -9.52
C GLY A 186 8.21 0.46 -9.70
N ARG A 187 9.35 -0.07 -9.23
CA ARG A 187 10.67 0.53 -9.39
C ARG A 187 11.05 0.69 -10.85
N LEU A 188 10.90 -0.36 -11.65
CA LEU A 188 11.16 -0.29 -13.09
C LEU A 188 10.31 0.80 -13.76
N ALA A 189 9.01 0.87 -13.44
CA ALA A 189 8.11 1.85 -14.03
C ALA A 189 8.45 3.30 -13.64
N VAL A 190 8.84 3.54 -12.38
CA VAL A 190 9.21 4.88 -11.90
C VAL A 190 10.56 5.31 -12.48
N LEU A 191 11.58 4.45 -12.40
CA LEU A 191 12.93 4.76 -12.86
C LEU A 191 13.02 4.91 -14.39
N SER A 192 12.13 4.28 -15.15
CA SER A 192 12.08 4.41 -16.61
C SER A 192 11.43 5.70 -17.10
N SER A 193 10.94 6.58 -16.20
CA SER A 193 10.20 7.79 -16.54
C SER A 193 10.88 9.04 -16.01
N ASP A 194 11.67 9.71 -16.87
CA ASP A 194 12.32 10.98 -16.54
C ASP A 194 11.35 12.05 -16.02
N GLU A 195 10.14 12.10 -16.57
CA GLU A 195 9.10 13.04 -16.15
C GLU A 195 8.63 12.75 -14.72
N THR A 196 8.53 11.48 -14.35
CA THR A 196 8.18 11.05 -12.99
C THR A 196 9.31 11.38 -12.03
N LEU A 197 10.56 11.07 -12.38
CA LEU A 197 11.73 11.41 -11.58
C LEU A 197 11.87 12.92 -11.38
N ARG A 198 11.69 13.71 -12.46
CA ARG A 198 11.69 15.18 -12.38
C ARG A 198 10.58 15.71 -11.48
N ALA A 199 9.38 15.14 -11.52
CA ALA A 199 8.28 15.55 -10.65
C ALA A 199 8.58 15.26 -9.18
N ILE A 200 9.13 14.07 -8.88
CA ILE A 200 9.57 13.67 -7.54
C ILE A 200 10.67 14.63 -7.05
N ALA A 201 11.74 14.82 -7.82
CA ALA A 201 12.84 15.71 -7.45
C ALA A 201 12.38 17.16 -7.23
N SER A 202 11.48 17.65 -8.08
CA SER A 202 10.94 19.01 -7.97
C SER A 202 9.97 19.21 -6.79
N SER A 203 9.48 18.12 -6.19
CA SER A 203 8.60 18.19 -5.02
C SER A 203 9.35 18.52 -3.73
N THR A 204 10.69 18.43 -3.72
CA THR A 204 11.56 18.84 -2.59
C THR A 204 11.32 20.26 -2.12
N CYS A 205 10.97 21.15 -3.04
CA CYS A 205 10.68 22.55 -2.77
C CYS A 205 9.36 22.77 -2.00
N LEU A 206 8.45 21.79 -2.00
CA LEU A 206 7.17 21.84 -1.28
C LEU A 206 7.26 21.35 0.17
N LEU A 207 8.38 20.72 0.54
CA LEU A 207 8.49 19.98 1.77
C LEU A 207 9.06 20.89 2.87
N SER A 208 8.24 21.18 3.89
CA SER A 208 8.73 21.72 5.16
C SER A 208 9.83 20.82 5.73
N ALA A 209 10.67 21.31 6.65
CA ALA A 209 11.85 20.60 7.14
C ALA A 209 11.59 19.14 7.60
N LYS A 210 10.36 18.81 8.04
CA LYS A 210 9.96 17.43 8.40
C LYS A 210 9.74 16.51 7.20
N CYS A 211 9.29 17.02 6.07
CA CYS A 211 9.04 16.22 4.87
C CYS A 211 10.31 15.90 4.06
N LYS A 212 11.40 16.67 4.24
CA LYS A 212 12.71 16.40 3.64
C LYS A 212 13.29 15.04 4.03
N PHE A 213 12.98 14.52 5.22
CA PHE A 213 13.42 13.20 5.68
C PHE A 213 12.74 12.04 4.93
N SER A 214 11.46 12.19 4.58
CA SER A 214 10.75 11.18 3.77
C SER A 214 11.24 11.17 2.32
N PHE A 215 11.65 12.34 1.81
CA PHE A 215 12.26 12.49 0.48
C PHE A 215 13.69 11.94 0.40
N MET A 216 14.56 12.21 1.39
CA MET A 216 15.91 11.63 1.42
C MET A 216 15.90 10.09 1.38
N ARG A 217 14.86 9.46 1.93
CA ARG A 217 14.70 8.00 1.86
C ARG A 217 14.23 7.49 0.49
N VAL A 218 13.76 8.37 -0.40
CA VAL A 218 13.42 8.05 -1.80
C VAL A 218 14.65 8.24 -2.69
N GLU A 219 15.46 9.28 -2.48
CA GLU A 219 16.73 9.50 -3.20
C GLU A 219 17.71 8.33 -3.08
N VAL A 220 17.81 7.69 -1.91
CA VAL A 220 18.69 6.52 -1.70
C VAL A 220 18.35 5.32 -2.61
N PHE A 221 17.19 5.30 -3.27
CA PHE A 221 16.82 4.26 -4.25
C PHE A 221 17.04 4.68 -5.71
N VAL A 222 17.41 5.93 -5.97
CA VAL A 222 17.60 6.49 -7.33
C VAL A 222 19.09 6.66 -7.68
N ASP A 223 19.98 6.62 -6.67
CA ASP A 223 21.44 6.58 -6.84
C ASP A 223 22.01 5.16 -7.00
#